data_AF-A0A5V1IT11-F1
#
_entry.id   AF-A0A5V1IT11-F1
#
_cell.length_a   1.000
_cell.length_b   1.000
_cell.length_c   1.000
_cell.angle_alpha   90.00
_cell.angle_beta   90.00
_cell.angle_gamma   90.00
#
_symmetry.space_group_name_H-M   'P 1'
#
loop_
_entity.id
_entity.type
_entity.pdbx_description
1 polymer ?
#
loop_
_entity_poly.entity_id
_entity_poly.type
_entity_poly.pdbx_seq_one_letter_code
_entity_poly.pdbx_strand_id
1 'polypeptide(L)'
;MIKRLLFLYVALLFLSEGAYASVTVFIAPSWERNTDSVNEIYKYIDDINSNNHVIDQAYVEPIRKELGVYRDYIQKKLINFNGKGVCKLSITTGSTGVKDIEPPDVVLLNSLAENSSLDCKKLYREIQSIVDNDPSLLFPEKIKSNGLLSIDMIIVMGR
;
A
#
# COMPACT_ATOMS: atom_id res chain seq x y z
N MET A 1 -0.77 24.99 -51.78
CA MET A 1 -1.50 24.05 -50.90
C MET A 1 -0.65 23.68 -49.67
N ILE A 2 -0.34 24.63 -48.77
CA ILE A 2 0.57 24.37 -47.61
C ILE A 2 -0.01 24.83 -46.26
N LYS A 3 -1.19 25.46 -46.23
CA LYS A 3 -1.75 26.04 -44.98
C LYS A 3 -2.75 25.16 -44.21
N ARG A 4 -3.05 23.94 -44.65
CA ARG A 4 -4.03 23.06 -43.99
C ARG A 4 -3.44 21.83 -43.29
N LEU A 5 -2.14 21.57 -43.39
CA LEU A 5 -1.51 20.41 -42.75
C LEU A 5 -0.93 20.68 -41.36
N LEU A 6 -0.90 21.93 -40.88
CA LEU A 6 -0.29 22.25 -39.58
C LEU A 6 -1.25 22.07 -38.39
N PHE A 7 -2.55 21.94 -38.63
CA PHE A 7 -3.55 21.86 -37.56
C PHE A 7 -3.80 20.44 -37.03
N LEU A 8 -3.32 19.39 -37.71
CA LEU A 8 -3.48 18.01 -37.24
C LEU A 8 -2.34 17.54 -36.31
N TYR A 9 -1.17 18.18 -36.35
CA TYR A 9 -0.04 17.78 -35.51
C TYR A 9 -0.08 18.35 -34.08
N VAL A 10 -0.86 19.40 -33.85
CA VAL A 10 -1.00 20.00 -32.50
C VAL A 10 -2.08 19.28 -31.67
N ALA A 11 -3.05 18.62 -32.33
CA ALA A 11 -4.09 17.86 -31.63
C ALA A 11 -3.64 16.45 -31.17
N LEU A 12 -2.56 15.91 -31.74
CA LEU A 12 -2.05 14.57 -31.37
C LEU A 12 -1.02 14.58 -30.23
N LEU A 13 -0.62 15.76 -29.74
CA LEU A 13 0.29 15.91 -28.59
C LEU A 13 -0.45 15.98 -27.23
N PHE A 14 -1.78 15.88 -27.25
CA PHE A 14 -2.63 15.78 -26.05
C PHE A 14 -3.08 14.35 -25.72
N LEU A 15 -2.47 13.34 -26.35
CA LEU A 15 -2.42 12.00 -25.76
C LEU A 15 -1.27 11.99 -24.75
N SER A 16 -1.37 12.86 -23.74
CA SER A 16 -0.58 12.72 -22.52
C SER A 16 -0.87 11.33 -21.99
N GLU A 17 0.15 10.49 -22.05
CA GLU A 17 0.42 9.35 -21.19
C GLU A 17 -0.57 9.34 -20.02
N GLY A 18 -1.42 8.32 -19.96
CA GLY A 18 -2.19 8.06 -18.76
C GLY A 18 -1.20 7.87 -17.62
N ALA A 19 -0.93 8.95 -16.89
CA ALA A 19 -0.26 8.91 -15.61
C ALA A 19 -1.22 8.18 -14.68
N TYR A 20 -1.16 6.84 -14.71
CA TYR A 20 -1.62 6.06 -13.60
C TYR A 20 -0.75 6.50 -12.43
N ALA A 21 -1.33 7.28 -11.51
CA ALA A 21 -0.72 7.54 -10.22
C ALA A 21 -0.33 6.18 -9.64
N SER A 22 0.97 5.88 -9.62
CA SER A 22 1.44 4.55 -9.24
C SER A 22 1.47 4.48 -7.73
N VAL A 23 0.35 4.07 -7.14
CA VAL A 23 0.36 3.57 -5.77
C VAL A 23 0.94 2.16 -5.80
N THR A 24 2.00 1.94 -5.03
CA THR A 24 2.59 0.63 -4.82
C THR A 24 2.57 0.30 -3.35
N VAL A 25 1.98 -0.84 -3.01
CA VAL A 25 1.81 -1.35 -1.66
C VAL A 25 2.81 -2.48 -1.43
N PHE A 26 3.60 -2.34 -0.39
CA PHE A 26 4.52 -3.35 0.12
C PHE A 26 4.05 -3.77 1.52
N ILE A 27 4.33 -5.01 1.90
CA ILE A 27 4.21 -5.43 3.30
C ILE A 27 5.49 -5.02 4.01
N ALA A 28 5.38 -4.35 5.15
CA ALA A 28 6.55 -4.00 5.95
C ALA A 28 7.27 -5.27 6.45
N PRO A 29 8.60 -5.23 6.62
CA PRO A 29 9.35 -6.37 7.12
C PRO A 29 8.94 -6.71 8.56
N SER A 30 9.36 -7.89 9.03
CA SER A 30 9.23 -8.27 10.44
C SER A 30 10.10 -7.38 11.34
N TRP A 31 10.07 -7.65 12.65
CA TRP A 31 10.85 -6.93 13.66
C TRP A 31 12.37 -6.89 13.41
N GLU A 32 12.89 -7.74 12.51
CA GLU A 32 14.31 -7.84 12.18
C GLU A 32 14.83 -6.64 11.38
N ARG A 33 13.94 -5.83 10.79
CA ARG A 33 14.33 -4.67 9.97
C ARG A 33 13.53 -3.42 10.30
N ASN A 34 14.25 -2.32 10.51
CA ASN A 34 13.63 -1.03 10.77
C ASN A 34 13.18 -0.34 9.46
N THR A 35 11.98 0.22 9.45
CA THR A 35 11.39 1.02 8.36
C THR A 35 10.75 2.31 8.88
N ASP A 36 11.38 2.97 9.85
CA ASP A 36 10.88 4.17 10.53
C ASP A 36 11.41 5.48 9.91
N SER A 37 12.14 5.41 8.80
CA SER A 37 12.52 6.58 8.00
C SER A 37 12.37 6.29 6.52
N VAL A 38 12.14 7.33 5.72
CA VAL A 38 12.03 7.23 4.26
C VAL A 38 13.27 6.57 3.63
N ASN A 39 14.46 6.89 4.14
CA ASN A 39 15.70 6.31 3.61
C ASN A 39 15.76 4.79 3.86
N GLU A 40 15.42 4.33 5.06
CA GLU A 40 15.39 2.89 5.38
C GLU A 40 14.27 2.18 4.62
N ILE A 41 13.13 2.84 4.39
CA ILE A 41 12.05 2.31 3.56
C ILE A 41 12.52 2.12 2.11
N TYR A 42 13.17 3.10 1.50
CA TYR A 42 13.65 2.94 0.13
C TYR A 42 14.74 1.85 0.02
N LYS A 43 15.66 1.76 0.99
CA LYS A 43 16.60 0.63 1.06
C LYS A 43 15.87 -0.72 1.15
N TYR A 44 14.81 -0.79 1.95
CA TYR A 44 13.99 -2.01 2.05
C TYR A 44 13.35 -2.37 0.71
N ILE A 45 12.75 -1.39 0.05
CA ILE A 45 12.10 -1.57 -1.25
C ILE A 45 13.12 -2.02 -2.31
N ASP A 46 14.31 -1.42 -2.34
CA ASP A 46 15.37 -1.80 -3.27
C ASP A 46 15.83 -3.24 -3.05
N ASP A 47 16.02 -3.65 -1.79
CA ASP A 47 16.44 -5.01 -1.44
C ASP A 47 15.39 -6.06 -1.84
N ILE A 48 14.10 -5.83 -1.56
CA ILE A 48 13.06 -6.80 -1.92
C ILE A 48 12.82 -6.85 -3.43
N ASN A 49 12.90 -5.70 -4.13
CA ASN A 49 12.78 -5.65 -5.58
C ASN A 49 13.95 -6.34 -6.28
N SER A 50 15.17 -6.22 -5.74
CA SER A 50 16.35 -6.94 -6.26
C SER A 50 16.15 -8.47 -6.27
N ASN A 51 15.31 -8.96 -5.36
CA ASN A 51 14.93 -10.36 -5.23
C ASN A 51 13.59 -10.69 -5.91
N ASN A 52 13.01 -9.75 -6.68
CA ASN A 52 11.69 -9.87 -7.32
C ASN A 52 10.54 -10.19 -6.35
N HIS A 53 10.57 -9.56 -5.16
CA HIS A 53 9.56 -9.72 -4.13
C HIS A 53 9.01 -8.38 -3.64
N VAL A 54 7.76 -8.40 -3.19
CA VAL A 54 7.05 -7.26 -2.59
C VAL A 54 6.62 -7.56 -1.13
N ILE A 55 7.03 -8.72 -0.62
CA ILE A 55 6.88 -9.17 0.76
C ILE A 55 8.19 -9.79 1.18
N ASP A 56 8.62 -9.48 2.39
CA ASP A 56 9.83 -10.04 2.97
C ASP A 56 9.80 -11.58 3.00
N GLN A 57 10.93 -12.21 2.66
CA GLN A 57 11.09 -13.66 2.71
C GLN A 57 11.17 -14.21 4.14
N ALA A 58 11.41 -13.36 5.15
CA ALA A 58 11.39 -13.74 6.56
C ALA A 58 10.04 -14.29 7.02
N TYR A 59 8.93 -13.93 6.34
CA TYR A 59 7.63 -14.55 6.59
C TYR A 59 7.60 -15.98 6.02
N VAL A 60 7.16 -16.94 6.85
CA VAL A 60 6.91 -18.32 6.42
C VAL A 60 5.89 -18.38 5.28
N GLU A 61 6.03 -19.37 4.39
CA GLU A 61 5.27 -19.44 3.14
C GLU A 61 3.74 -19.28 3.30
N PRO A 62 3.06 -19.95 4.26
CA PRO A 62 1.62 -19.81 4.42
C PRO A 62 1.21 -18.37 4.75
N ILE A 63 1.98 -17.69 5.58
CA ILE A 63 1.74 -16.31 6.00
C ILE A 63 2.02 -15.35 4.87
N ARG A 64 3.16 -15.53 4.20
CA ARG A 64 3.57 -14.73 3.05
C ARG A 64 2.52 -14.77 1.93
N LYS A 65 1.90 -15.92 1.69
CA LYS A 65 0.82 -16.06 0.71
C LYS A 65 -0.41 -15.24 1.06
N GLU A 66 -0.88 -15.32 2.30
CA GLU A 66 -2.06 -14.57 2.76
C GLU A 66 -1.80 -13.07 2.79
N LEU A 67 -0.61 -12.65 3.24
CA LEU A 67 -0.13 -11.27 3.15
C LEU A 67 -0.11 -10.78 1.70
N GLY A 68 0.25 -11.65 0.75
CA GLY A 68 0.24 -11.38 -0.68
C GLY A 68 -1.15 -11.04 -1.20
N VAL A 69 -2.10 -11.93 -0.92
CA VAL A 69 -3.50 -11.73 -1.31
C VAL A 69 -4.05 -10.43 -0.70
N TYR A 70 -3.78 -10.18 0.57
CA TYR A 70 -4.25 -9.00 1.28
C TYR A 70 -3.67 -7.70 0.68
N ARG A 71 -2.35 -7.68 0.44
CA ARG A 71 -1.64 -6.58 -0.22
C ARG A 71 -2.18 -6.30 -1.61
N ASP A 72 -2.38 -7.33 -2.43
CA ASP A 72 -2.92 -7.20 -3.79
C ASP A 72 -4.33 -6.61 -3.80
N TYR A 73 -5.14 -6.96 -2.79
CA TYR A 73 -6.48 -6.41 -2.66
C TYR A 73 -6.46 -4.92 -2.35
N ILE A 74 -5.65 -4.50 -1.36
CA ILE A 74 -5.46 -3.08 -1.03
C ILE A 74 -4.88 -2.31 -2.23
N GLN A 75 -3.84 -2.83 -2.87
CA GLN A 75 -3.24 -2.28 -4.11
C GLN A 75 -4.32 -2.00 -5.16
N LYS A 76 -5.19 -2.98 -5.42
CA LYS A 76 -6.27 -2.84 -6.41
C LYS A 76 -7.28 -1.76 -6.04
N LYS A 77 -7.61 -1.61 -4.75
CA LYS A 77 -8.53 -0.57 -4.28
C LYS A 77 -7.95 0.83 -4.39
N LEU A 78 -6.62 0.96 -4.30
CA LEU A 78 -5.92 2.24 -4.36
C LEU A 78 -5.50 2.67 -5.78
N ILE A 79 -5.89 1.94 -6.83
CA ILE A 79 -5.45 2.21 -8.21
C ILE A 79 -5.75 3.64 -8.72
N ASN A 80 -6.78 4.28 -8.17
CA ASN A 80 -7.19 5.65 -8.53
C ASN A 80 -6.79 6.68 -7.47
N PHE A 81 -6.11 6.27 -6.40
CA PHE A 81 -5.72 7.19 -5.34
C PHE A 81 -4.62 8.13 -5.86
N ASN A 82 -4.83 9.42 -5.67
CA ASN A 82 -3.86 10.46 -6.06
C ASN A 82 -3.19 11.06 -4.83
N GLY A 83 -1.88 10.86 -4.73
CA GLY A 83 -1.06 11.38 -3.65
C GLY A 83 0.42 11.29 -3.99
N LYS A 84 1.28 11.71 -3.06
CA LYS A 84 2.73 11.65 -3.23
C LYS A 84 3.41 11.31 -1.92
N GLY A 85 4.55 10.64 -2.03
CA GLY A 85 5.40 10.31 -0.89
C GLY A 85 5.20 8.89 -0.40
N VAL A 86 5.64 8.64 0.83
CA VAL A 86 5.66 7.33 1.44
C VAL A 86 4.88 7.39 2.74
N CYS A 87 3.94 6.47 2.92
CA CYS A 87 3.18 6.31 4.15
C CYS A 87 3.40 4.91 4.70
N LYS A 88 3.35 4.79 6.01
CA LYS A 88 3.41 3.50 6.71
C LYS A 88 2.19 3.36 7.61
N LEU A 89 1.39 2.35 7.40
CA LEU A 89 0.17 2.15 8.18
C LEU A 89 0.01 0.69 8.54
N SER A 90 -0.81 0.44 9.53
CA SER A 90 -1.07 -0.89 10.03
C SER A 90 -2.56 -1.18 9.93
N ILE A 91 -2.91 -2.33 9.38
CA ILE A 91 -4.25 -2.89 9.55
C ILE A 91 -4.15 -3.90 10.68
N THR A 92 -4.88 -3.69 11.77
CA THR A 92 -4.73 -4.43 13.01
C THR A 92 -6.01 -5.15 13.37
N THR A 93 -5.88 -6.25 14.11
CA THR A 93 -7.02 -6.94 14.72
C THR A 93 -7.69 -6.13 15.82
N GLY A 94 -7.17 -4.96 16.20
CA GLY A 94 -7.64 -4.19 17.35
C GLY A 94 -7.57 -5.03 18.63
N SER A 95 -8.65 -5.00 19.42
CA SER A 95 -8.82 -5.80 20.64
C SER A 95 -9.55 -7.13 20.42
N THR A 96 -9.66 -7.62 19.18
CA THR A 96 -10.53 -8.74 18.83
C THR A 96 -9.81 -10.09 18.82
N GLY A 97 -10.45 -11.14 19.33
CA GLY A 97 -9.97 -12.52 19.33
C GLY A 97 -10.05 -13.20 17.96
N VAL A 98 -9.37 -14.34 17.78
CA VAL A 98 -9.17 -14.99 16.46
C VAL A 98 -10.47 -15.23 15.67
N LYS A 99 -11.59 -15.46 16.36
CA LYS A 99 -12.90 -15.79 15.76
C LYS A 99 -13.82 -14.59 15.55
N ASP A 100 -13.41 -13.42 16.01
CA ASP A 100 -14.23 -12.21 15.91
C ASP A 100 -14.21 -11.71 14.46
N ILE A 101 -15.40 -11.41 13.92
CA ILE A 101 -15.62 -11.02 12.52
C ILE A 101 -15.77 -9.49 12.41
N GLU A 102 -15.24 -8.75 13.38
CA GLU A 102 -15.23 -7.29 13.33
C GLU A 102 -14.26 -6.80 12.25
N PRO A 103 -14.58 -5.69 11.56
CA PRO A 103 -13.65 -5.08 10.62
C PRO A 103 -12.36 -4.69 11.36
N PRO A 104 -11.18 -4.85 10.74
CA PRO A 104 -9.94 -4.48 11.38
C PRO A 104 -9.79 -2.96 11.53
N ASP A 105 -9.00 -2.54 12.51
CA ASP A 105 -8.66 -1.13 12.69
C ASP A 105 -7.53 -0.72 11.75
N VAL A 106 -7.60 0.50 11.19
CA VAL A 106 -6.49 1.09 10.45
C VAL A 106 -5.77 2.09 11.35
N VAL A 107 -4.44 2.03 11.38
CA VAL A 107 -3.60 2.88 12.23
C VAL A 107 -2.47 3.49 11.40
N LEU A 108 -2.31 4.81 11.46
CA LEU A 108 -1.10 5.46 10.96
C LEU A 108 0.05 5.23 11.94
N LEU A 109 1.17 4.69 11.47
CA LEU A 109 2.31 4.38 12.35
C LEU A 109 3.15 5.64 12.60
N ASN A 110 2.97 6.24 13.78
CA ASN A 110 3.65 7.49 14.15
C ASN A 110 5.19 7.39 14.21
N SER A 111 5.77 6.19 14.09
CA SER A 111 7.22 6.01 13.98
C SER A 111 7.79 6.62 12.69
N LEU A 112 6.98 6.73 11.62
CA LEU A 112 7.37 7.43 10.38
C LEU A 112 6.87 8.88 10.39
N ALA A 113 7.79 9.84 10.33
CA ALA A 113 7.46 11.27 10.39
C ALA A 113 6.54 11.73 9.23
N GLU A 114 6.71 11.15 8.05
CA GLU A 114 5.98 11.46 6.82
C GLU A 114 4.48 11.15 6.90
N ASN A 115 4.06 10.29 7.85
CA ASN A 115 2.64 10.02 8.11
C ASN A 115 1.86 11.25 8.59
N SER A 116 2.55 12.29 9.06
CA SER A 116 1.94 13.58 9.41
C SER A 116 1.48 14.40 8.19
N SER A 117 1.93 14.04 6.99
CA SER A 117 1.62 14.73 5.74
C SER A 117 0.13 14.68 5.38
N LEU A 118 -0.32 15.66 4.59
CA LEU A 118 -1.70 15.71 4.13
C LEU A 118 -2.07 14.50 3.28
N ASP A 119 -1.15 14.04 2.42
CA ASP A 119 -1.40 12.92 1.52
C ASP A 119 -1.49 11.59 2.28
N CYS A 120 -0.67 11.37 3.32
CA CYS A 120 -0.83 10.20 4.20
C CYS A 120 -2.12 10.23 5.02
N LYS A 121 -2.57 11.41 5.47
CA LYS A 121 -3.86 11.53 6.17
C LYS A 121 -5.04 11.25 5.24
N LYS A 122 -4.96 11.63 3.96
CA LYS A 122 -5.97 11.27 2.95
C LYS A 122 -5.96 9.76 2.68
N LEU A 123 -4.78 9.19 2.46
CA LEU A 123 -4.60 7.76 2.23
C LEU A 123 -5.16 6.93 3.40
N TYR A 124 -4.87 7.35 4.63
CA TYR A 124 -5.43 6.73 5.84
C TYR A 124 -6.96 6.67 5.81
N ARG A 125 -7.61 7.81 5.53
CA ARG A 125 -9.08 7.87 5.46
C ARG A 125 -9.65 7.02 4.34
N GLU A 126 -8.98 6.98 3.19
CA GLU A 126 -9.36 6.13 2.07
C GLU A 126 -9.31 4.65 2.47
N ILE A 127 -8.21 4.21 3.09
CA ILE A 127 -8.04 2.82 3.52
C ILE A 127 -9.00 2.44 4.64
N GLN A 128 -9.22 3.34 5.61
CA GLN A 128 -10.25 3.16 6.64
C GLN A 128 -11.63 2.96 5.99
N SER A 129 -12.00 3.83 5.06
CA SER A 129 -13.26 3.70 4.32
C SER A 129 -13.36 2.40 3.53
N ILE A 130 -12.27 1.95 2.92
CA ILE A 130 -12.21 0.68 2.19
C ILE A 130 -12.42 -0.50 3.15
N VAL A 131 -11.75 -0.50 4.30
CA VAL A 131 -11.83 -1.57 5.31
C VAL A 131 -13.21 -1.64 5.95
N ASP A 132 -13.79 -0.50 6.32
CA ASP A 132 -15.10 -0.43 6.99
C ASP A 132 -16.24 -0.95 6.12
N ASN A 133 -16.11 -0.83 4.78
CA ASN A 133 -17.18 -1.10 3.84
C ASN A 133 -16.97 -2.34 2.97
N ASP A 134 -15.82 -3.01 3.05
CA ASP A 134 -15.52 -4.21 2.25
C ASP A 134 -15.33 -5.45 3.14
N PRO A 135 -16.32 -6.37 3.19
CA PRO A 135 -16.21 -7.58 4.00
C PRO A 135 -15.10 -8.54 3.51
N SER A 136 -14.54 -8.31 2.32
CA SER A 136 -13.37 -9.06 1.83
C SER A 136 -12.07 -8.65 2.51
N LEU A 137 -12.06 -7.55 3.28
CA LEU A 137 -10.90 -7.02 4.00
C LEU A 137 -10.90 -7.33 5.50
N LEU A 138 -11.71 -8.28 5.94
CA LEU A 138 -11.56 -8.88 7.26
C LEU A 138 -10.11 -9.34 7.49
N PHE A 139 -9.66 -9.23 8.73
CA PHE A 139 -8.29 -9.62 9.07
C PHE A 139 -8.09 -11.12 8.77
N PRO A 140 -7.06 -11.52 8.01
CA PRO A 140 -6.91 -12.92 7.59
C PRO A 140 -6.76 -13.88 8.77
N GLU A 141 -7.69 -14.83 8.91
CA GLU A 141 -7.72 -15.79 10.03
C GLU A 141 -6.41 -16.55 10.17
N LYS A 142 -5.81 -16.96 9.04
CA LYS A 142 -4.52 -17.68 9.04
C LYS A 142 -3.36 -16.82 9.55
N ILE A 143 -3.38 -15.51 9.31
CA ILE A 143 -2.36 -14.61 9.85
C ILE A 143 -2.57 -14.48 11.36
N LYS A 144 -3.83 -14.26 11.78
CA LYS A 144 -4.22 -14.13 13.19
C LYS A 144 -3.93 -15.38 14.03
N SER A 145 -4.20 -16.57 13.49
CA SER A 145 -3.95 -17.85 14.17
C SER A 145 -2.47 -18.19 14.34
N ASN A 146 -1.59 -17.54 13.56
CA ASN A 146 -0.14 -17.62 13.71
C ASN A 146 0.44 -16.48 14.58
N GLY A 147 -0.42 -15.73 15.29
CA GLY A 147 0.00 -14.72 16.27
C GLY A 147 0.34 -13.35 15.68
N LEU A 148 0.20 -13.15 14.38
CA LEU A 148 0.33 -11.82 13.77
C LEU A 148 -0.99 -11.06 13.96
N LEU A 149 -0.94 -10.03 14.79
CA LEU A 149 -2.11 -9.21 15.16
C LEU A 149 -2.22 -7.91 14.35
N SER A 150 -1.23 -7.66 13.49
CA SER A 150 -1.19 -6.52 12.59
C SER A 150 -0.53 -6.87 11.26
N ILE A 151 -0.93 -6.14 10.22
CA ILE A 151 -0.31 -6.15 8.90
C ILE A 151 0.16 -4.73 8.65
N ASP A 152 1.45 -4.52 8.87
CA ASP A 152 2.10 -3.25 8.59
C ASP A 152 2.39 -3.17 7.09
N MET A 153 2.01 -2.05 6.48
CA MET A 153 2.13 -1.80 5.04
C MET A 153 2.89 -0.51 4.80
N ILE A 154 3.74 -0.54 3.77
CA ILE A 154 4.44 0.62 3.23
C ILE A 154 3.78 0.94 1.90
N ILE A 155 3.35 2.18 1.72
CA ILE A 155 2.61 2.62 0.53
C ILE A 155 3.39 3.77 -0.09
N VAL A 156 3.89 3.53 -1.29
CA VAL A 156 4.62 4.50 -2.10
C VAL A 156 3.65 5.07 -3.12
N MET A 157 3.54 6.40 -3.18
CA MET A 157 2.65 7.10 -4.10
C MET A 157 3.48 7.91 -5.11
N GLY A 158 3.34 7.56 -6.39
CA GLY A 158 3.91 8.29 -7.52
C GLY A 158 3.01 9.43 -7.98
N ARG A 159 3.63 10.53 -8.43
CA ARG A 159 2.96 11.68 -9.06
C ARG A 159 2.56 11.38 -10.50
#